data_AF-A0A136MX17-F1
#
_entry.id   AF-A0A136MX17-F1
#
_cell.length_a   1.000
_cell.length_b   1.000
_cell.length_c   1.000
_cell.angle_alpha   90.00
_cell.angle_beta   90.00
_cell.angle_gamma   90.00
#
_symmetry.space_group_name_H-M   'P 1'
#
loop_
_entity.id
_entity.type
_entity.pdbx_description
1 polymer ?
#
loop_
_entity_poly.entity_id
_entity_poly.type
_entity_poly.pdbx_seq_one_letter_code
_entity_poly.pdbx_strand_id
1 'polypeptide(L)'
;MVYQSLNHLPEVVKKLKIGEVIFSSEDVQMKEIIRAMTAIGPSVKYRIGGDDSLSMIGSASKHHQGELVSLDVSYKLSEPANRRFKRLLDLCMSALFIPLSPALFILAGLKLRLFSNIGKVFMGNATWVGYGGDNNDFDFLPEIPAAIIKYPLTGRVINYNDNYFKHLNTEYARHYSWYRDLKIILTHFHKLSNNTFRNK
;
A
#
# COMPACT_ATOMS: atom_id res chain seq x y z
N MET A 1 33.43 10.14 0.15
CA MET A 1 32.83 10.01 -1.20
C MET A 1 31.33 9.85 -1.00
N VAL A 2 30.57 10.93 -1.18
CA VAL A 2 29.10 10.93 -1.05
C VAL A 2 28.55 10.39 -2.37
N TYR A 3 28.04 9.16 -2.37
CA TYR A 3 27.46 8.60 -3.59
C TYR A 3 26.11 9.27 -3.88
N GLN A 4 26.05 9.85 -5.07
CA GLN A 4 24.91 10.53 -5.68
C GLN A 4 23.75 9.55 -5.91
N SER A 5 22.55 9.98 -5.52
CA SER A 5 21.23 9.42 -5.86
C SER A 5 20.98 7.94 -5.52
N LEU A 6 19.98 7.69 -4.65
CA LEU A 6 19.44 6.36 -4.30
C LEU A 6 19.08 5.49 -5.51
N ASN A 7 18.89 6.08 -6.69
CA ASN A 7 18.57 5.37 -7.93
C ASN A 7 19.66 4.38 -8.38
N HIS A 8 20.93 4.63 -8.05
CA HIS A 8 22.04 3.72 -8.40
C HIS A 8 22.33 2.64 -7.35
N LEU A 9 21.66 2.72 -6.20
CA LEU A 9 21.87 1.79 -5.10
C LEU A 9 21.69 0.31 -5.51
N PRO A 10 20.70 -0.08 -6.33
CA PRO A 10 20.55 -1.47 -6.78
C PRO A 10 21.76 -1.99 -7.57
N GLU A 11 22.37 -1.15 -8.41
CA GLU A 11 23.54 -1.51 -9.21
C GLU A 11 24.77 -1.69 -8.33
N VAL A 12 24.97 -0.78 -7.37
CA VAL A 12 26.08 -0.83 -6.41
C VAL A 12 25.99 -2.08 -5.53
N VAL A 13 24.81 -2.38 -4.99
CA VAL A 13 24.56 -3.53 -4.14
C VAL A 13 24.85 -4.85 -4.87
N LYS A 14 24.41 -4.94 -6.14
CA LYS A 14 24.67 -6.12 -6.97
C LYS A 14 26.15 -6.26 -7.34
N LYS A 15 26.82 -5.17 -7.73
CA LYS A 15 28.23 -5.18 -8.17
C LYS A 15 29.17 -5.50 -7.02
N LEU A 16 28.93 -4.93 -5.84
CA LEU A 16 29.78 -5.08 -4.66
C LEU A 16 29.36 -6.27 -3.77
N LYS A 17 28.32 -7.02 -4.15
CA LYS A 17 27.75 -8.14 -3.37
C LYS A 17 27.47 -7.73 -1.92
N ILE A 18 26.84 -6.57 -1.74
CA ILE A 18 26.53 -6.02 -0.42
C ILE A 18 25.45 -6.91 0.24
N GLY A 19 25.76 -7.41 1.45
CA GLY A 19 24.84 -8.24 2.23
C GLY A 19 23.93 -7.47 3.17
N GLU A 20 24.26 -6.21 3.48
CA GLU A 20 23.50 -5.36 4.40
C GLU A 20 23.55 -3.88 3.98
N VAL A 21 22.40 -3.20 4.02
CA VAL A 21 22.26 -1.78 3.74
C VAL A 21 21.56 -1.11 4.92
N ILE A 22 22.17 -0.04 5.45
CA ILE A 22 21.63 0.75 6.56
C ILE A 22 21.20 2.11 6.02
N PHE A 23 19.92 2.45 6.22
CA PHE A 23 19.34 3.74 5.88
C PHE A 23 19.22 4.62 7.13
N SER A 24 19.39 5.92 6.97
CA SER A 24 19.08 6.92 7.99
C SER A 24 17.69 7.48 7.70
N SER A 25 16.77 7.35 8.66
CA SER A 25 15.40 7.89 8.56
C SER A 25 15.34 9.42 8.67
N GLU A 26 16.41 10.04 9.17
CA GLU A 26 16.57 11.50 9.22
C GLU A 26 16.99 12.06 7.86
N ASP A 27 17.77 11.30 7.10
CA ASP A 27 18.34 11.75 5.82
C ASP A 27 17.54 11.31 4.59
N VAL A 28 16.80 10.20 4.70
CA VAL A 28 16.08 9.59 3.58
C VAL A 28 14.62 9.38 3.95
N GLN A 29 13.72 9.90 3.11
CA GLN A 29 12.29 9.68 3.29
C GLN A 29 11.97 8.18 3.24
N MET A 30 11.11 7.72 4.16
CA MET A 30 10.72 6.30 4.26
C MET A 30 10.23 5.71 2.92
N LYS A 31 9.54 6.52 2.11
CA LYS A 31 9.14 6.17 0.74
C LYS A 31 10.32 5.75 -0.14
N GLU A 32 11.41 6.50 -0.09
CA GLU A 32 12.61 6.22 -0.90
C GLU A 32 13.37 5.00 -0.39
N ILE A 33 13.42 4.81 0.93
CA ILE A 33 13.96 3.61 1.57
C ILE A 33 13.22 2.37 1.07
N ILE A 34 11.89 2.36 1.16
CA ILE A 34 11.06 1.22 0.76
C ILE A 34 11.15 0.96 -0.75
N ARG A 35 11.21 2.02 -1.56
CA ARG A 35 11.42 1.90 -3.00
C ARG A 35 12.77 1.25 -3.32
N ALA A 36 13.83 1.64 -2.61
CA ALA A 36 15.16 1.04 -2.76
C ALA A 36 15.18 -0.43 -2.33
N MET A 37 14.60 -0.76 -1.19
CA MET A 37 14.45 -2.15 -0.71
C MET A 37 13.72 -3.04 -1.71
N THR A 38 12.62 -2.52 -2.28
CA THR A 38 11.82 -3.22 -3.28
C THR A 38 12.61 -3.45 -4.58
N ALA A 39 13.44 -2.48 -4.99
CA ALA A 39 14.25 -2.57 -6.20
C ALA A 39 15.43 -3.54 -6.07
N ILE A 40 16.05 -3.61 -4.88
CA ILE A 40 17.18 -4.51 -4.61
C ILE A 40 16.70 -5.95 -4.36
N GLY A 41 15.58 -6.12 -3.63
CA GLY A 41 14.97 -7.42 -3.37
C GLY A 41 15.47 -8.11 -2.09
N PRO A 42 15.01 -9.35 -1.81
CA PRO A 42 15.16 -9.98 -0.50
C PRO A 42 16.54 -10.58 -0.21
N SER A 43 17.48 -10.53 -1.16
CA SER A 43 18.82 -11.12 -1.00
C SER A 43 19.77 -10.30 -0.11
N VAL A 44 19.30 -9.17 0.42
CA VAL A 44 20.08 -8.18 1.16
C VAL A 44 19.32 -7.83 2.43
N LYS A 45 20.05 -7.69 3.53
CA LYS A 45 19.47 -7.26 4.81
C LYS A 45 19.35 -5.74 4.83
N TYR A 46 18.22 -5.23 5.30
CA TYR A 46 18.00 -3.79 5.42
C TYR A 46 17.82 -3.39 6.86
N ARG A 47 18.38 -2.23 7.21
CA ARG A 47 18.18 -1.59 8.52
C ARG A 47 17.88 -0.12 8.34
N ILE A 48 17.11 0.45 9.27
CA ILE A 48 16.79 1.86 9.31
C ILE A 48 17.16 2.39 10.70
N GLY A 49 18.03 3.39 10.77
CA GLY A 49 18.42 4.08 12.00
C GLY A 49 17.73 5.45 12.15
N GLY A 50 17.50 5.89 13.39
CA GLY A 50 16.91 7.19 13.76
C GLY A 50 15.68 7.06 14.67
N ASP A 51 15.33 8.15 15.37
CA ASP A 51 14.28 8.18 16.41
C ASP A 51 12.86 7.85 15.87
N ASP A 52 12.59 8.15 14.60
CA ASP A 52 11.28 7.91 13.97
C ASP A 52 11.03 6.44 13.59
N SER A 53 12.06 5.59 13.64
CA SER A 53 11.93 4.14 13.37
C SER A 53 11.13 3.40 14.45
N LEU A 54 11.17 3.88 15.69
CA LEU A 54 10.50 3.29 16.85
C LEU A 54 9.03 3.70 16.96
N SER A 55 8.65 4.85 16.39
CA SER A 55 7.29 5.40 16.48
C SER A 55 6.35 4.84 15.39
N MET A 56 6.90 4.43 14.23
CA MET A 56 6.13 4.00 13.05
C MET A 56 5.73 2.52 13.03
N ILE A 57 6.37 1.66 13.83
CA ILE A 57 6.24 0.20 13.79
C ILE A 57 5.83 -0.26 15.18
N GLY A 58 4.51 -0.36 15.41
CA GLY A 58 3.91 -0.47 16.73
C GLY A 58 4.61 -1.40 17.73
N SER A 59 4.78 -0.86 18.94
CA SER A 59 4.93 -1.57 20.22
C SER A 59 5.85 -2.80 20.22
N ALA A 60 7.16 -2.60 20.07
CA ALA A 60 8.07 -3.39 20.87
C ALA A 60 7.98 -2.85 22.31
N SER A 61 7.70 -3.75 23.24
CA SER A 61 7.49 -3.52 24.67
C SER A 61 8.43 -2.48 25.29
N LYS A 62 7.87 -1.68 26.22
CA LYS A 62 8.57 -0.74 27.10
C LYS A 62 9.64 -1.41 27.98
N HIS A 63 10.76 -1.82 27.40
CA HIS A 63 12.06 -2.00 28.06
C HIS A 63 13.09 -2.39 26.99
N HIS A 64 14.32 -1.91 27.19
CA HIS A 64 15.58 -2.20 26.47
C HIS A 64 16.07 -1.11 25.50
N GLN A 65 16.96 -0.27 26.03
CA GLN A 65 17.94 0.49 25.28
C GLN A 65 18.77 -0.47 24.39
N GLY A 66 18.86 -0.17 23.09
CA GLY A 66 19.88 -0.73 22.22
C GLY A 66 19.53 -1.97 21.38
N GLU A 67 18.25 -2.38 21.29
CA GLU A 67 17.90 -3.57 20.51
C GLU A 67 17.61 -3.25 19.03
N LEU A 68 18.51 -3.76 18.17
CA LEU A 68 18.51 -3.62 16.72
C LEU A 68 17.37 -4.44 16.08
N VAL A 69 16.24 -3.79 15.76
CA VAL A 69 15.10 -4.45 15.11
C VAL A 69 15.45 -4.80 13.67
N SER A 70 15.51 -6.11 13.37
CA SER A 70 15.71 -6.62 12.01
C SER A 70 14.39 -6.54 11.25
N LEU A 71 14.25 -5.49 10.43
CA LEU A 71 13.06 -5.19 9.65
C LEU A 71 13.12 -5.92 8.30
N ASP A 72 12.69 -7.17 8.30
CA ASP A 72 12.45 -7.96 7.09
C ASP A 72 11.14 -7.47 6.42
N VAL A 73 11.11 -6.21 5.94
CA VAL A 73 9.88 -5.58 5.41
C VAL A 73 9.75 -5.89 3.91
N SER A 74 9.53 -7.16 3.60
CA SER A 74 9.02 -7.53 2.28
C SER A 74 7.50 -7.38 2.28
N TYR A 75 6.98 -6.32 1.64
CA TYR A 75 5.54 -6.16 1.45
C TYR A 75 5.06 -7.13 0.36
N LYS A 76 4.20 -8.10 0.70
CA LYS A 76 3.62 -9.02 -0.29
C LYS A 76 2.97 -8.30 -1.46
N LEU A 77 2.36 -7.13 -1.23
CA LEU A 77 1.72 -6.34 -2.29
C LEU A 77 2.72 -5.82 -3.35
N SER A 78 4.01 -5.74 -3.02
CA SER A 78 5.06 -5.38 -3.99
C SER A 78 5.48 -6.56 -4.88
N GLU A 79 5.22 -7.79 -4.46
CA GLU A 79 5.62 -9.00 -5.20
C GLU A 79 4.90 -9.06 -6.56
N PRO A 80 5.62 -9.37 -7.66
CA PRO A 80 5.02 -9.40 -8.99
C PRO A 80 3.81 -10.34 -9.12
N ALA A 81 3.83 -11.48 -8.44
CA ALA A 81 2.71 -12.42 -8.42
C ALA A 81 1.45 -11.80 -7.80
N ASN A 82 1.60 -11.16 -6.65
CA ASN A 82 0.50 -10.50 -5.95
C ASN A 82 -0.04 -9.28 -6.71
N ARG A 83 0.83 -8.49 -7.36
CA ARG A 83 0.40 -7.39 -8.24
C ARG A 83 -0.40 -7.90 -9.44
N ARG A 84 -0.02 -9.03 -10.03
CA ARG A 84 -0.77 -9.68 -11.12
C ARG A 84 -2.12 -10.21 -10.62
N PHE A 85 -2.17 -10.86 -9.46
CA PHE A 85 -3.44 -11.31 -8.87
C PHE A 85 -4.37 -10.15 -8.53
N LYS A 86 -3.83 -9.03 -8.00
CA LYS A 86 -4.61 -7.81 -7.79
C LYS A 86 -5.23 -7.30 -9.09
N ARG A 87 -4.40 -7.19 -10.14
CA ARG A 87 -4.86 -6.72 -11.45
C ARG A 87 -5.88 -7.66 -12.07
N LEU A 88 -5.69 -8.97 -11.95
CA LEU A 88 -6.62 -9.98 -12.45
C LEU A 88 -7.97 -9.89 -11.74
N LEU A 89 -7.96 -9.77 -10.41
CA LEU A 89 -9.17 -9.55 -9.63
C LEU A 89 -9.90 -8.28 -10.07
N ASP A 90 -9.16 -7.16 -10.23
CA ASP A 90 -9.73 -5.90 -10.69
C ASP A 90 -10.42 -6.03 -12.06
N LEU A 91 -9.78 -6.73 -13.00
CA LEU A 91 -10.31 -6.98 -14.33
C LEU A 91 -11.54 -7.89 -14.28
N CYS A 92 -11.47 -9.01 -13.56
CA CYS A 92 -12.57 -9.97 -13.43
C CYS A 92 -13.80 -9.33 -12.77
N MET A 93 -13.61 -8.58 -11.69
CA MET A 93 -14.71 -7.88 -11.01
C MET A 93 -15.29 -6.77 -11.89
N SER A 94 -14.46 -6.06 -12.65
CA SER A 94 -14.95 -5.05 -13.61
C SER A 94 -15.80 -5.70 -14.71
N ALA A 95 -15.33 -6.81 -15.29
CA ALA A 95 -16.06 -7.56 -16.31
C ALA A 95 -17.39 -8.10 -15.77
N LEU A 96 -17.42 -8.58 -14.52
CA LEU A 96 -18.63 -9.04 -13.84
C LEU A 96 -19.61 -7.90 -13.53
N PHE A 97 -19.11 -6.70 -13.20
CA PHE A 97 -19.95 -5.55 -12.87
C PHE A 97 -20.59 -4.88 -14.09
N ILE A 98 -20.10 -5.10 -15.31
CA ILE A 98 -20.74 -4.57 -16.53
C ILE A 98 -22.18 -5.10 -16.69
N PRO A 99 -22.44 -6.42 -16.75
CA PRO A 99 -23.81 -6.94 -16.86
C PRO A 99 -24.64 -6.69 -15.60
N LEU A 100 -24.01 -6.63 -14.41
CA LEU A 100 -24.69 -6.32 -13.15
C LEU A 100 -24.90 -4.82 -12.92
N SER A 101 -24.41 -3.96 -13.81
CA SER A 101 -24.41 -2.51 -13.61
C SER A 101 -25.79 -1.90 -13.40
N PRO A 102 -26.91 -2.37 -14.02
CA PRO A 102 -28.23 -1.82 -13.74
C PRO A 102 -28.66 -2.04 -12.29
N ALA A 103 -28.41 -3.23 -11.74
CA ALA A 103 -28.73 -3.54 -10.35
C ALA A 103 -27.79 -2.81 -9.38
N LEU A 104 -26.49 -2.82 -9.68
CA LEU A 104 -25.48 -2.12 -8.87
C LEU A 104 -25.69 -0.60 -8.87
N PHE A 105 -26.23 -0.03 -9.95
CA PHE A 105 -26.54 1.39 -10.04
C PHE A 105 -27.57 1.82 -8.99
N ILE A 106 -28.63 1.01 -8.82
CA ILE A 106 -29.65 1.24 -7.78
C ILE A 106 -29.02 1.09 -6.39
N LEU A 107 -28.28 -0.01 -6.17
CA LEU A 107 -27.67 -0.33 -4.88
C LEU A 107 -26.57 0.67 -4.45
N ALA A 108 -25.88 1.29 -5.41
CA ALA A 108 -24.82 2.27 -5.18
C ALA A 108 -25.35 3.71 -5.09
N GLY A 109 -26.66 3.90 -4.91
CA GLY A 109 -27.31 5.18 -4.68
C GLY A 109 -27.53 6.02 -5.94
N LEU A 110 -27.79 5.39 -7.08
CA LEU A 110 -28.14 6.03 -8.37
C LEU A 110 -27.07 7.01 -8.88
N LYS A 111 -25.80 6.74 -8.60
CA LYS A 111 -24.66 7.58 -8.99
C LYS A 111 -24.05 7.10 -10.31
N LEU A 112 -24.12 7.94 -11.35
CA LEU A 112 -23.50 7.67 -12.68
C LEU A 112 -22.00 7.39 -12.61
N ARG A 113 -21.33 7.82 -11.52
CA ARG A 113 -19.91 7.54 -11.28
C ARG A 113 -19.58 6.06 -11.26
N LEU A 114 -20.53 5.17 -10.95
CA LEU A 114 -20.34 3.72 -11.00
C LEU A 114 -19.77 3.28 -12.35
N PHE A 115 -20.36 3.72 -13.46
CA PHE A 115 -19.94 3.33 -14.81
C PHE A 115 -18.52 3.85 -15.12
N SER A 116 -18.22 5.09 -14.74
CA SER A 116 -16.87 5.65 -14.88
C SER A 116 -15.84 4.89 -14.04
N ASN A 117 -16.19 4.48 -12.82
CA ASN A 117 -15.30 3.71 -11.95
C ASN A 117 -15.03 2.31 -12.52
N ILE A 118 -16.06 1.61 -13.02
CA ILE A 118 -15.89 0.33 -13.73
C ILE A 118 -14.92 0.49 -14.91
N GLY A 119 -15.12 1.52 -15.74
CA GLY A 119 -14.23 1.81 -16.87
C GLY A 119 -12.78 2.10 -16.44
N LYS A 120 -12.59 2.94 -15.42
CA LYS A 120 -11.25 3.28 -14.88
C LYS A 120 -10.52 2.04 -14.35
N VAL A 121 -11.21 1.19 -13.61
CA VAL A 121 -10.62 -0.05 -13.07
C VAL A 121 -10.36 -1.05 -14.20
N PHE A 122 -11.27 -1.19 -15.16
CA PHE A 122 -11.08 -2.04 -16.33
C PHE A 122 -9.84 -1.61 -17.15
N MET A 123 -9.63 -0.31 -17.35
CA MET A 123 -8.46 0.24 -18.05
C MET A 123 -7.16 0.19 -17.23
N GLY A 124 -7.23 -0.09 -15.92
CA GLY A 124 -6.06 -0.13 -15.03
C GLY A 124 -5.63 1.23 -14.47
N ASN A 125 -6.43 2.28 -14.69
CA ASN A 125 -6.21 3.62 -14.14
C ASN A 125 -6.59 3.72 -12.66
N ALA A 126 -7.35 2.74 -12.16
CA ALA A 126 -7.78 2.61 -10.77
C ALA A 126 -7.78 1.12 -10.36
N THR A 127 -7.91 0.88 -9.05
CA THR A 127 -8.14 -0.46 -8.47
C THR A 127 -9.38 -0.43 -7.60
N TRP A 128 -10.03 -1.57 -7.38
CA TRP A 128 -11.22 -1.60 -6.51
C TRP A 128 -10.90 -1.30 -5.05
N VAL A 129 -9.78 -1.83 -4.55
CA VAL A 129 -9.39 -1.72 -3.13
C VAL A 129 -7.99 -1.17 -3.02
N GLY A 130 -7.74 -0.29 -2.05
CA GLY A 130 -6.40 0.19 -1.75
C GLY A 130 -6.38 0.99 -0.46
N TYR A 131 -5.30 1.72 -0.21
CA TYR A 131 -5.07 2.36 1.08
C TYR A 131 -6.14 3.41 1.44
N GLY A 132 -6.41 3.51 2.74
CA GLY A 132 -7.28 4.51 3.35
C GLY A 132 -6.53 5.51 4.22
N GLY A 133 -7.23 6.54 4.68
CA GLY A 133 -6.63 7.66 5.41
C GLY A 133 -6.13 8.77 4.50
N ASP A 134 -5.29 9.64 5.07
CA ASP A 134 -4.61 10.72 4.37
C ASP A 134 -3.33 10.21 3.69
N ASN A 135 -2.74 10.97 2.76
CA ASN A 135 -1.59 10.49 2.00
C ASN A 135 -0.41 10.09 2.90
N ASN A 136 -0.20 10.80 4.02
CA ASN A 136 0.88 10.51 4.97
C ASN A 136 0.70 9.14 5.69
N ASP A 137 -0.50 8.55 5.63
CA ASP A 137 -0.78 7.22 6.20
C ASP A 137 -0.29 6.07 5.32
N PHE A 138 0.10 6.33 4.06
CA PHE A 138 0.45 5.26 3.12
C PHE A 138 1.43 5.68 2.01
N ASP A 139 1.95 6.91 2.01
CA ASP A 139 2.93 7.38 1.03
C ASP A 139 4.25 6.59 1.04
N PHE A 140 4.60 6.00 2.18
CA PHE A 140 5.73 5.11 2.36
C PHE A 140 5.46 3.68 1.85
N LEU A 141 4.21 3.30 1.58
CA LEU A 141 3.85 1.94 1.16
C LEU A 141 4.01 1.72 -0.35
N PRO A 142 4.04 0.45 -0.82
CA PRO A 142 4.11 0.15 -2.25
C PRO A 142 3.03 0.86 -3.06
N GLU A 143 3.44 1.55 -4.13
CA GLU A 143 2.53 2.34 -4.96
C GLU A 143 1.52 1.45 -5.71
N ILE A 144 0.25 1.81 -5.60
CA ILE A 144 -0.88 1.19 -6.31
C ILE A 144 -1.72 2.28 -7.00
N PRO A 145 -2.49 1.93 -8.06
CA PRO A 145 -3.44 2.84 -8.67
C PRO A 145 -4.44 3.40 -7.65
N ALA A 146 -5.09 4.52 -7.97
CA ALA A 146 -6.09 5.11 -7.11
C ALA A 146 -7.22 4.11 -6.81
N ALA A 147 -7.59 3.98 -5.53
CA ALA A 147 -8.59 3.01 -5.09
C ALA A 147 -10.01 3.60 -5.10
N ILE A 148 -10.99 2.80 -5.56
CA ILE A 148 -12.42 3.14 -5.41
C ILE A 148 -12.86 2.98 -3.95
N ILE A 149 -12.50 1.84 -3.34
CA ILE A 149 -12.78 1.50 -1.95
C ILE A 149 -11.46 1.66 -1.18
N LYS A 150 -11.36 2.76 -0.44
CA LYS A 150 -10.25 3.03 0.47
C LYS A 150 -10.40 2.18 1.73
N TYR A 151 -9.49 1.24 1.96
CA TYR A 151 -9.43 0.32 3.09
C TYR A 151 -8.15 0.58 3.90
N PRO A 152 -8.22 0.64 5.24
CA PRO A 152 -9.38 0.37 6.09
C PRO A 152 -10.51 1.40 5.93
N LEU A 153 -11.76 0.93 6.07
CA LEU A 153 -12.95 1.76 5.95
C LEU A 153 -13.38 2.23 7.33
N THR A 154 -13.47 3.55 7.53
CA THR A 154 -13.89 4.12 8.81
C THR A 154 -15.03 5.10 8.59
N GLY A 155 -16.13 4.92 9.33
CA GLY A 155 -17.38 5.69 9.16
C GLY A 155 -17.56 6.84 10.16
N ARG A 156 -16.63 7.03 11.10
CA ARG A 156 -16.72 8.08 12.12
C ARG A 156 -15.36 8.76 12.30
N VAL A 157 -15.38 10.09 12.29
CA VAL A 157 -14.33 10.97 12.79
C VAL A 157 -14.29 10.83 14.30
N ILE A 158 -13.75 9.71 14.79
CA ILE A 158 -13.31 9.60 16.18
C ILE A 158 -11.81 9.85 16.10
N ASN A 159 -11.26 10.64 17.03
CA ASN A 159 -9.83 10.91 17.13
C ASN A 159 -9.07 9.58 17.26
N TYR A 160 -8.74 8.97 16.14
CA TYR A 160 -7.86 7.81 16.11
C TYR A 160 -6.46 8.31 16.43
N ASN A 161 -5.72 7.51 17.21
CA ASN A 161 -4.28 7.68 17.35
C ASN A 161 -3.68 7.86 15.94
N ASP A 162 -2.80 8.84 15.76
CA ASP A 162 -2.21 9.28 14.48
C ASP A 162 -1.62 8.13 13.64
N ASN A 163 -1.46 6.93 14.22
CA ASN A 163 -0.93 5.74 13.57
C ASN A 163 -1.96 4.66 13.17
N TYR A 164 -3.26 4.85 13.36
CA TYR A 164 -4.26 3.79 13.09
C TYR A 164 -4.32 3.36 11.62
N PHE A 165 -4.53 4.31 10.70
CA PHE A 165 -4.59 4.03 9.26
C PHE A 165 -3.27 3.48 8.77
N LYS A 166 -2.18 4.10 9.19
CA LYS A 166 -0.81 3.70 8.90
C LYS A 166 -0.51 2.24 9.26
N HIS A 167 -0.88 1.82 10.48
CA HIS A 167 -0.70 0.43 10.91
C HIS A 167 -1.50 -0.54 10.03
N LEU A 168 -2.78 -0.24 9.77
CA LEU A 168 -3.64 -1.13 8.99
C LEU A 168 -3.28 -1.17 7.50
N ASN A 169 -2.84 -0.05 6.92
CA ASN A 169 -2.34 0.00 5.56
C ASN A 169 -1.04 -0.82 5.43
N THR A 170 -0.16 -0.73 6.43
CA THR A 170 1.07 -1.54 6.53
C THR A 170 0.72 -3.03 6.58
N GLU A 171 -0.21 -3.42 7.43
CA GLU A 171 -0.68 -4.82 7.54
C GLU A 171 -1.36 -5.31 6.26
N TYR A 172 -2.12 -4.44 5.59
CA TYR A 172 -2.70 -4.73 4.29
C TYR A 172 -1.63 -4.98 3.22
N ALA A 173 -0.60 -4.13 3.13
CA ALA A 173 0.49 -4.28 2.18
C ALA A 173 1.38 -5.50 2.48
N ARG A 174 1.66 -5.75 3.76
CA ARG A 174 2.54 -6.82 4.24
C ARG A 174 1.91 -8.20 4.06
N HIS A 175 0.64 -8.34 4.41
CA HIS A 175 -0.10 -9.61 4.35
C HIS A 175 -1.17 -9.60 3.25
N TYR A 176 -0.83 -9.01 2.10
CA TYR A 176 -1.75 -8.94 0.97
C TYR A 176 -2.20 -10.32 0.49
N SER A 177 -3.48 -10.43 0.15
CA SER A 177 -4.08 -11.58 -0.52
C SER A 177 -5.29 -11.12 -1.33
N TRP A 178 -5.42 -11.63 -2.55
CA TRP A 178 -6.55 -11.31 -3.44
C TRP A 178 -7.91 -11.70 -2.84
N TYR A 179 -7.96 -12.73 -1.99
CA TYR A 179 -9.20 -13.14 -1.31
C TYR A 179 -9.69 -12.05 -0.34
N ARG A 180 -8.76 -11.33 0.30
CA ARG A 180 -9.10 -10.21 1.18
C ARG A 180 -9.75 -9.07 0.38
N ASP A 181 -9.17 -8.72 -0.76
CA ASP A 181 -9.74 -7.72 -1.67
C ASP A 181 -11.12 -8.14 -2.16
N LEU A 182 -11.28 -9.40 -2.60
CA LEU A 182 -12.58 -9.93 -3.02
C LEU A 182 -13.63 -9.79 -1.92
N LYS A 183 -13.30 -10.19 -0.68
CA LYS A 183 -14.20 -10.04 0.47
C LYS A 183 -14.54 -8.58 0.72
N ILE A 184 -13.58 -7.66 0.64
CA ILE A 184 -13.81 -6.22 0.82
C ILE A 184 -14.77 -5.70 -0.25
N ILE A 185 -14.56 -6.06 -1.53
CA ILE A 185 -15.42 -5.67 -2.66
C ILE A 185 -16.85 -6.15 -2.44
N LEU A 186 -17.02 -7.44 -2.11
CA LEU A 186 -18.34 -8.05 -1.91
C LEU A 186 -19.05 -7.53 -0.65
N THR A 187 -18.32 -7.13 0.39
CA THR A 187 -18.93 -6.55 1.61
C THR A 187 -19.32 -5.09 1.40
N HIS A 188 -18.62 -4.38 0.50
CA HIS A 188 -18.77 -2.93 0.32
C HIS A 188 -19.15 -2.54 -1.11
N PHE A 189 -19.92 -3.36 -1.82
CA PHE A 189 -20.35 -3.07 -3.20
C PHE A 189 -21.15 -1.76 -3.32
N HIS A 190 -21.86 -1.35 -2.26
CA HIS A 190 -22.55 -0.06 -2.21
C HIS A 190 -21.60 1.15 -2.33
N LYS A 191 -20.30 0.96 -2.08
CA LYS A 191 -19.24 1.98 -2.20
C LYS A 191 -18.56 2.02 -3.57
N LEU A 192 -18.99 1.19 -4.54
CA LEU A 192 -18.40 1.15 -5.89
C LEU A 192 -18.59 2.47 -6.67
N SER A 193 -19.51 3.33 -6.24
CA SER A 193 -19.73 4.68 -6.78
C SER A 193 -18.95 5.78 -6.05
N ASN A 194 -18.03 5.43 -5.13
CA ASN A 194 -17.21 6.38 -4.40
C ASN A 194 -16.28 7.21 -5.31
N ASN A 195 -15.82 8.34 -4.77
CA ASN A 195 -14.89 9.19 -5.48
C ASN A 195 -13.46 8.66 -5.38
N THR A 196 -12.68 8.79 -6.46
CA THR A 196 -11.30 8.28 -6.54
C THR A 196 -10.24 9.30 -6.15
N PHE A 197 -10.61 10.55 -5.83
CA PHE A 197 -9.62 11.58 -5.56
C PHE A 197 -8.78 11.25 -4.32
N ARG A 198 -7.47 11.29 -4.52
CA ARG A 198 -6.50 11.66 -3.49
C ARG A 198 -6.81 13.11 -3.13
N ASN A 199 -7.07 13.40 -1.87
CA ASN A 199 -6.89 14.77 -1.40
C ASN A 199 -5.42 15.10 -1.68
N LYS A 200 -5.18 16.11 -2.52
CA LYS A 200 -3.84 16.68 -2.73
C LYS A 200 -3.53 17.60 -1.56
#